data_AF-A0A9E6JKF6-F1
#
_entry.id   AF-A0A9E6JKF6-F1
#
_cell.length_a   1.000
_cell.length_b   1.000
_cell.length_c   1.000
_cell.angle_alpha   90.00
_cell.angle_beta   90.00
_cell.angle_gamma   90.00
#
_symmetry.space_group_name_H-M   'P 1'
#
loop_
_entity.id
_entity.type
_entity.pdbx_description
1 polymer ?
#
loop_
_entity_poly.entity_id
_entity_poly.type
_entity_poly.pdbx_seq_one_letter_code
_entity_poly.pdbx_strand_id
1 'polypeptide(L)' 'QITAWIKDHAVPVKIDADKVRPDLAKTLQIRSFPTVVLLNGEGREVRRILGYQKPAEMLAWLKQ' A
#
# COMPACT_ATOMS: atom_id res chain seq x y z
N GLN A 1 -10.38 12.77 4.27
CA GLN A 1 -10.09 12.01 5.52
C GLN A 1 -8.91 11.06 5.35
N ILE A 2 -8.90 10.16 4.36
CA ILE A 2 -7.75 9.27 4.08
C ILE A 2 -6.46 10.07 3.85
N THR A 3 -6.51 11.10 3.01
CA THR A 3 -5.33 11.95 2.72
C THR A 3 -4.78 12.65 3.97
N ALA A 4 -5.65 13.04 4.91
CA ALA A 4 -5.21 13.67 6.16
C ALA A 4 -4.49 12.65 7.04
N TRP A 5 -5.11 11.47 7.24
CA TRP A 5 -4.48 10.39 8.00
C TRP A 5 -3.12 9.99 7.40
N ILE A 6 -3.02 9.87 6.07
CA ILE A 6 -1.75 9.56 5.42
C ILE A 6 -0.71 10.65 5.71
N LYS A 7 -1.05 11.93 5.58
CA LYS A 7 -0.12 13.03 5.87
C LYS A 7 0.42 13.00 7.30
N ASP A 8 -0.42 12.62 8.26
CA ASP A 8 -0.08 12.66 9.68
C ASP A 8 0.66 11.39 10.16
N HIS A 9 0.49 10.26 9.46
CA HIS A 9 0.93 8.94 9.96
C HIS A 9 1.79 8.12 8.99
N ALA A 10 1.91 8.51 7.71
CA ALA A 10 2.57 7.70 6.70
C ALA A 10 3.25 8.52 5.59
N VAL A 11 4.10 7.86 4.81
CA VAL A 11 4.68 8.44 3.58
C VAL A 11 4.08 7.70 2.38
N PRO A 12 3.23 8.35 1.57
CA PRO A 12 2.64 7.70 0.41
C PRO A 12 3.67 7.58 -0.71
N VAL A 13 3.88 6.35 -1.20
CA VAL A 13 4.75 6.08 -2.35
C VAL A 13 3.94 5.37 -3.42
N LYS A 14 3.93 5.95 -4.63
CA LYS A 14 3.34 5.32 -5.81
C LYS A 14 4.45 4.71 -6.65
N ILE A 15 4.37 3.41 -6.90
CA ILE A 15 5.34 2.68 -7.72
C ILE A 15 4.59 2.03 -8.88
N ASP A 16 5.08 2.24 -10.09
CA ASP A 16 4.72 1.40 -11.24
C ASP A 16 5.53 0.11 -11.16
N ALA A 17 4.96 -0.91 -10.54
CA ALA A 17 5.61 -2.20 -10.36
C ALA A 17 5.44 -3.14 -11.56
N ASP A 18 4.71 -2.73 -12.61
CA ASP A 18 4.54 -3.49 -13.85
C ASP A 18 5.66 -3.13 -14.84
N LYS A 19 5.76 -1.86 -15.20
CA LYS A 19 6.68 -1.39 -16.26
C LYS A 19 8.00 -0.85 -15.74
N VAL A 20 8.02 -0.23 -14.56
CA VAL A 20 9.21 0.48 -14.06
C VAL A 20 9.98 -0.34 -13.04
N ARG A 21 9.30 -1.06 -12.14
CA ARG A 21 9.90 -1.87 -11.08
C ARG A 21 9.34 -3.30 -10.99
N PRO A 22 9.46 -4.12 -12.06
CA PRO A 22 9.04 -5.52 -12.05
C PRO A 22 9.80 -6.36 -11.01
N ASP A 23 11.01 -5.94 -10.64
CA ASP A 23 11.79 -6.52 -9.55
C ASP A 23 11.09 -6.40 -8.19
N LEU A 24 10.44 -5.26 -7.93
CA LEU A 24 9.66 -5.06 -6.70
C LEU A 24 8.37 -5.87 -6.72
N ALA A 25 7.70 -6.00 -7.87
CA ALA A 25 6.54 -6.88 -7.97
C ALA A 25 6.89 -8.32 -7.60
N LYS A 26 8.04 -8.81 -8.06
CA LYS A 26 8.55 -10.14 -7.69
C LYS A 26 8.92 -10.22 -6.21
N THR A 27 9.67 -9.24 -5.70
CA THR A 27 10.15 -9.22 -4.30
C THR A 27 9.02 -9.14 -3.28
N LEU A 28 8.01 -8.30 -3.53
CA LEU A 28 6.83 -8.14 -2.69
C LEU A 28 5.71 -9.16 -2.96
N GLN A 29 5.95 -10.06 -3.93
CA GLN A 29 5.01 -11.09 -4.37
C GLN A 29 3.63 -10.51 -4.75
N ILE A 30 3.64 -9.48 -5.59
CA ILE A 30 2.42 -8.84 -6.11
C ILE A 30 1.75 -9.80 -7.10
N ARG A 31 0.49 -10.16 -6.84
CA ARG A 31 -0.29 -11.12 -7.64
C ARG A 31 -1.42 -10.48 -8.44
N SER A 32 -1.80 -9.25 -8.09
CA SER A 32 -2.86 -8.50 -8.75
C SER A 32 -2.63 -7.01 -8.58
N PHE A 33 -3.22 -6.22 -9.49
CA PHE A 33 -3.21 -4.77 -9.42
C PHE A 33 -4.64 -4.22 -9.27
N PRO A 34 -4.83 -3.09 -8.55
CA PRO A 34 -3.83 -2.43 -7.70
C PRO A 34 -3.53 -3.25 -6.44
N THR A 35 -2.34 -3.10 -5.86
CA THR A 35 -2.00 -3.63 -4.52
C THR A 35 -1.46 -2.48 -3.67
N VAL A 36 -1.93 -2.37 -2.43
CA VAL A 36 -1.39 -1.42 -1.44
C VAL A 36 -0.71 -2.22 -0.35
N VAL A 37 0.55 -1.88 -0.05
CA VAL A 37 1.34 -2.50 1.02
C VAL A 37 1.67 -1.43 2.05
N LEU A 38 1.40 -1.71 3.32
CA LEU A 38 1.82 -0.88 4.45
C LEU A 38 3.07 -1.51 5.07
N LEU A 39 4.16 -0.75 5.07
CA LEU A 39 5.43 -1.14 5.68
C LEU A 39 5.65 -0.33 6.98
N ASN A 40 6.32 -0.92 7.96
CA ASN A 40 6.80 -0.19 9.14
C ASN A 40 8.13 0.54 8.85
N GLY A 41 8.66 1.26 9.84
CA GLY A 41 9.94 2.00 9.72
C GLY A 41 11.17 1.13 9.48
N GLU A 42 11.08 -0.19 9.68
CA GLU A 42 12.14 -1.16 9.38
C GLU A 42 11.98 -1.78 7.98
N GLY A 43 10.96 -1.37 7.22
CA GLY A 43 10.65 -1.92 5.89
C GLY A 43 9.93 -3.27 5.93
N ARG A 44 9.47 -3.74 7.09
CA ARG A 44 8.68 -4.97 7.23
C ARG A 44 7.22 -4.72 6.87
N GLU A 45 6.62 -5.65 6.13
CA GLU A 45 5.21 -5.59 5.81
C GLU A 45 4.34 -5.79 7.05
N VAL A 46 3.45 -4.82 7.29
CA VAL A 46 2.46 -4.87 8.37
C VAL A 46 1.17 -5.45 7.83
N ARG A 47 0.72 -4.95 6.68
CA ARG A 47 -0.55 -5.35 6.03
C ARG A 47 -0.50 -5.11 4.52
N ARG A 48 -1.37 -5.81 3.79
CA ARG A 48 -1.64 -5.55 2.36
C ARG A 48 -3.13 -5.53 2.03
N ILE A 49 -3.46 -4.81 0.97
CA ILE A 49 -4.74 -4.84 0.27
C ILE A 49 -4.49 -5.36 -1.15
N LEU A 50 -5.29 -6.33 -1.58
CA LEU A 50 -5.30 -6.82 -2.96
C LEU A 50 -6.53 -6.27 -3.68
N GLY A 51 -6.32 -5.60 -4.80
CA GLY A 51 -7.38 -4.98 -5.58
C GLY A 51 -7.85 -3.63 -5.02
N TYR A 52 -8.96 -3.15 -5.57
CA TYR A 52 -9.57 -1.90 -5.17
C TYR A 52 -10.31 -2.03 -3.83
N GLN A 53 -10.29 -0.95 -3.05
CA GLN A 53 -10.99 -0.83 -1.77
C GLN A 53 -11.77 0.48 -1.74
N LYS A 54 -13.00 0.45 -1.20
CA LYS A 54 -13.80 1.68 -1.07
C LYS A 54 -13.16 2.61 -0.03
N PRO A 55 -13.37 3.93 -0.12
CA PRO A 55 -12.74 4.87 0.80
C PRO A 55 -12.99 4.59 2.29
N ALA A 56 -14.20 4.17 2.66
CA ALA A 56 -14.53 3.87 4.06
C ALA A 56 -13.76 2.64 4.58
N GLU A 57 -13.67 1.60 3.76
CA GLU A 57 -12.98 0.35 4.09
C GLU A 57 -11.46 0.59 4.19
N MET A 58 -10.89 1.35 3.24
CA MET A 58 -9.49 1.77 3.26
C MET A 58 -9.15 2.58 4.54
N LEU A 59 -10.02 3.51 4.93
CA LEU A 59 -9.80 4.31 6.15
C LEU A 59 -9.87 3.44 7.42
N ALA A 60 -10.81 2.50 7.47
CA ALA A 60 -10.90 1.55 8.58
C ALA A 60 -9.66 0.67 8.67
N TRP A 61 -9.17 0.17 7.52
CA TRP A 61 -7.94 -0.63 7.44
C TRP A 61 -6.69 0.14 7.88
N LEU A 62 -6.57 1.43 7.55
CA LEU A 62 -5.44 2.26 7.97
C LEU A 62 -5.42 2.51 9.49
N LYS A 63 -6.59 2.63 10.12
CA LYS A 63 -6.74 2.98 11.53
C LYS A 63 -6.68 1.82 12.52
N GLN A 64 -6.71 0.58 12.02
CA GLN A 64 -6.45 -0.61 12.83
C GLN A 64 -4.99 -0.65 13.26
#